data_AF-A0AAX4PLE6-F1
#
_entry.id   AF-A0AAX4PLE6-F1
#
_cell.length_a   1.000
_cell.length_b   1.000
_cell.length_c   1.000
_cell.angle_alpha   90.00
_cell.angle_beta   90.00
_cell.angle_gamma   90.00
#
_symmetry.space_group_name_H-M   'P 1'
#
loop_
_entity.id
_entity.type
_entity.pdbx_description
1 polymer ?
#
loop_
_entity_poly.entity_id
_entity_poly.type
_entity_poly.pdbx_seq_one_letter_code
_entity_poly.pdbx_strand_id
1 'polypeptide(L)'
;MRKSSGKGIRKHRMIKPYRTSIDGRNRYFATVEEAVAARDTYRARRARRARRARAALKDKRDRNLERHGNDSANEREFALALVAAWKAATGLSALVLNDGTVADVLLLRKEDAWLRVQVKTVGVPKNDGRMWNFHAVVGYPGMPVVCWRREHGDGWVFDGDELDSRGKDGLAITPGGKNCRLALARDLKLSSLVTWLQKNASKWPTVTEHAARHHFESEKHRVEMEGIDAFKERWPEPQYSWPDGQNTHVDLIMDGKRLQFKTARRQRRGYTCNMRISAGHDKAGRKLFDPYPAGSFDMLIAVAWEDGIPHFWIIPASTLEDRGVMSSEMHAGQMSLRLHSPTIGNQPSQTHWKKADTWSSTFFVSPP
;
A
#
# COMPACT_ATOMS: atom_id res chain seq x y z
N MET A 1 -48.94 41.50 62.22
CA MET A 1 -48.35 40.16 61.97
C MET A 1 -47.64 40.15 60.62
N ARG A 2 -46.30 39.97 60.63
CA ARG A 2 -45.46 39.81 59.44
C ARG A 2 -45.74 38.46 58.77
N LYS A 3 -45.81 38.43 57.43
CA LYS A 3 -45.33 37.29 56.63
C LYS A 3 -44.60 37.83 55.38
N SER A 4 -43.29 37.98 55.54
CA SER A 4 -42.33 38.14 54.46
C SER A 4 -42.28 36.81 53.69
N SER A 5 -42.75 36.82 52.44
CA SER A 5 -42.60 35.70 51.51
C SER A 5 -41.17 35.68 51.01
N GLY A 6 -40.46 34.60 51.33
CA GLY A 6 -39.08 34.37 50.91
C GLY A 6 -38.95 34.41 49.40
N LYS A 7 -38.13 35.34 48.89
CA LYS A 7 -37.63 35.32 47.52
C LYS A 7 -36.78 34.06 47.35
N GLY A 8 -37.36 33.04 46.72
CA GLY A 8 -36.62 31.89 46.23
C GLY A 8 -35.56 32.37 45.22
N ILE A 9 -34.29 32.29 45.62
CA ILE A 9 -33.15 32.47 44.72
C ILE A 9 -33.27 31.39 43.64
N ARG A 10 -33.75 31.78 42.45
CA ARG A 10 -33.68 30.93 41.25
C ARG A 10 -32.20 30.68 40.99
N LYS A 11 -31.71 29.49 41.37
CA LYS A 11 -30.38 29.01 40.96
C LYS A 11 -30.35 29.09 39.44
N HIS A 12 -29.63 30.08 38.89
CA HIS A 12 -29.33 30.15 37.48
C HIS A 12 -28.64 28.84 37.10
N ARG A 13 -29.38 27.97 36.40
CA ARG A 13 -28.85 26.71 35.89
C ARG A 13 -27.77 27.10 34.89
N MET A 14 -26.50 26.94 35.27
CA MET A 14 -25.36 27.25 34.41
C MET A 14 -25.57 26.61 33.03
N ILE A 15 -25.84 27.45 32.03
CA ILE A 15 -25.98 27.01 30.65
C ILE A 15 -24.57 26.65 30.22
N LYS A 16 -24.29 25.35 30.10
CA LYS A 16 -23.02 24.83 29.60
C LYS A 16 -22.98 25.05 28.08
N PRO A 17 -22.27 26.07 27.57
CA PRO A 17 -22.45 26.50 26.18
C PRO A 17 -21.66 25.62 25.20
N TYR A 18 -20.65 24.89 25.68
CA TYR A 18 -19.73 24.15 24.84
C TYR A 18 -20.21 22.71 24.65
N ARG A 19 -20.50 22.34 23.39
CA ARG A 19 -21.04 21.03 23.01
C ARG A 19 -19.98 20.16 22.35
N THR A 20 -19.82 18.91 22.79
CA THR A 20 -19.07 17.87 22.06
C THR A 20 -19.87 16.58 21.90
N SER A 21 -19.64 15.84 20.82
CA SER A 21 -20.28 14.54 20.59
C SER A 21 -19.41 13.42 21.14
N ILE A 22 -19.93 12.70 22.12
CA ILE A 22 -19.26 11.58 22.80
C ILE A 22 -20.20 10.39 22.72
N ASP A 23 -19.75 9.33 22.03
CA ASP A 23 -20.51 8.09 21.87
C ASP A 23 -21.88 8.26 21.18
N GLY A 24 -21.92 9.13 20.16
CA GLY A 24 -23.15 9.47 19.44
C GLY A 24 -24.11 10.38 20.21
N ARG A 25 -23.77 10.79 21.44
CA ARG A 25 -24.57 11.68 22.28
C ARG A 25 -23.91 13.04 22.43
N ASN A 26 -24.71 14.10 22.34
CA ASN A 26 -24.23 15.45 22.62
C ASN A 26 -24.06 15.63 24.14
N ARG A 27 -22.86 16.05 24.56
CA ARG A 27 -22.56 16.45 25.93
C ARG A 27 -22.18 17.92 25.98
N TYR A 28 -22.53 18.59 27.07
CA TYR A 28 -22.34 20.03 27.25
C TYR A 28 -21.41 20.29 28.45
N PHE A 29 -20.50 21.25 28.30
CA PHE A 29 -19.41 21.58 29.23
C PHE A 29 -19.39 23.07 29.55
N ALA A 30 -18.88 23.42 30.74
CA ALA A 30 -18.87 24.80 31.19
C ALA A 30 -17.78 25.61 30.49
N THR A 31 -16.66 24.98 30.14
CA THR A 31 -15.54 25.60 29.41
C THR A 31 -15.15 24.83 28.15
N VAL A 32 -14.34 25.46 27.29
CA VAL A 32 -13.77 24.82 26.09
C VAL A 32 -12.79 23.73 26.51
N GLU A 33 -11.96 24.00 27.52
CA GLU A 33 -10.94 23.10 28.04
C GLU A 33 -11.58 21.81 28.55
N GLU A 34 -12.68 21.92 29.30
CA GLU A 34 -13.45 20.75 29.75
C GLU A 34 -14.01 19.93 28.58
N ALA A 35 -14.54 20.60 27.55
CA ALA A 35 -15.08 19.93 26.36
C ALA A 35 -13.99 19.20 25.57
N VAL A 36 -12.81 19.82 25.44
CA VAL A 36 -11.62 19.24 24.80
C VAL A 36 -11.11 18.04 25.60
N ALA A 37 -10.88 18.20 26.91
CA ALA A 37 -10.42 17.12 27.78
C ALA A 37 -11.38 15.91 27.78
N ALA A 38 -12.69 16.15 27.82
CA ALA A 38 -13.69 15.08 27.77
C ALA A 38 -13.70 14.36 26.40
N ARG A 39 -13.54 15.10 25.30
CA ARG A 39 -13.42 14.54 23.96
C ARG A 39 -12.15 13.68 23.83
N ASP A 40 -11.04 14.16 24.35
CA ASP A 40 -9.74 13.48 24.25
C ASP A 40 -9.72 12.23 25.13
N THR A 41 -10.30 12.29 26.33
CA THR A 41 -10.54 11.11 27.18
C THR A 41 -11.40 10.06 26.46
N TYR A 42 -12.48 10.49 25.79
CA TYR A 42 -13.30 9.58 25.00
C TYR A 42 -12.53 8.95 23.83
N ARG A 43 -11.76 9.75 23.09
CA ARG A 43 -10.90 9.29 21.99
C ARG A 43 -9.88 8.26 22.47
N ALA A 44 -9.17 8.55 23.57
CA ALA A 44 -8.21 7.63 24.18
C ALA A 44 -8.87 6.31 24.62
N ARG A 45 -10.06 6.38 25.26
CA ARG A 45 -10.82 5.18 25.64
C ARG A 45 -11.23 4.34 24.41
N ARG A 46 -11.69 5.00 23.35
CA ARG A 46 -12.06 4.32 22.08
C ARG A 46 -10.83 3.70 21.42
N ALA A 47 -9.70 4.41 21.37
CA ALA A 47 -8.42 3.90 20.88
C ALA A 47 -7.99 2.66 21.68
N ARG A 48 -8.09 2.70 23.02
CA ARG A 48 -7.82 1.55 23.89
C ARG A 48 -8.74 0.35 23.60
N ARG A 49 -10.04 0.58 23.39
CA ARG A 49 -10.98 -0.51 23.03
C ARG A 49 -10.64 -1.12 21.68
N ALA A 50 -10.36 -0.28 20.68
CA ALA A 50 -9.91 -0.74 19.37
C ALA A 50 -8.60 -1.53 19.46
N ARG A 51 -7.62 -1.05 20.24
CA ARG A 51 -6.36 -1.76 20.50
C ARG A 51 -6.58 -3.12 21.16
N ARG A 52 -7.47 -3.22 22.16
CA ARG A 52 -7.82 -4.51 22.78
C ARG A 52 -8.45 -5.48 21.77
N ALA A 53 -9.37 -4.99 20.94
CA ALA A 53 -9.97 -5.81 19.88
C ALA A 53 -8.94 -6.26 18.84
N ARG A 54 -7.99 -5.39 18.48
CA ARG A 54 -6.85 -5.72 17.59
C ARG A 54 -5.92 -6.75 18.24
N ALA A 55 -5.56 -6.56 19.51
CA ALA A 55 -4.72 -7.48 20.27
C ALA A 55 -5.36 -8.88 20.35
N ALA A 56 -6.68 -8.97 20.52
CA ALA A 56 -7.40 -10.25 20.51
C ALA A 56 -7.34 -10.99 19.16
N LEU A 57 -7.00 -10.29 18.07
CA LEU A 57 -6.78 -10.90 16.75
C LEU A 57 -5.29 -11.14 16.45
N LYS A 58 -4.37 -10.69 17.30
CA LYS A 58 -2.93 -10.70 17.06
C LYS A 58 -2.42 -12.11 16.79
N ASP A 59 -2.69 -13.08 17.67
CA ASP A 59 -2.18 -14.44 17.51
C ASP A 59 -2.66 -15.11 16.21
N LYS A 60 -3.88 -14.78 15.75
CA LYS A 60 -4.36 -15.27 14.45
C LYS A 60 -3.67 -14.56 13.29
N ARG A 61 -3.45 -13.24 13.39
CA ARG A 61 -2.69 -12.48 12.38
C ARG A 61 -1.27 -13.01 12.28
N ASP A 62 -0.61 -13.24 13.40
CA ASP A 62 0.74 -13.80 13.46
C ASP A 62 0.77 -15.18 12.79
N ARG A 63 -0.15 -16.10 13.14
CA ARG A 63 -0.27 -17.40 12.46
C ARG A 63 -0.55 -17.29 10.96
N ASN A 64 -1.41 -16.36 10.53
CA ASN A 64 -1.69 -16.15 9.12
C ASN A 64 -0.50 -15.55 8.38
N LEU A 65 0.26 -14.65 9.01
CA LEU A 65 1.48 -14.07 8.47
C LEU A 65 2.59 -15.13 8.37
N GLU A 66 2.75 -15.97 9.40
CA GLU A 66 3.65 -17.12 9.37
C GLU A 66 3.30 -18.10 8.25
N ARG A 67 2.01 -18.36 8.02
CA ARG A 67 1.55 -19.34 7.04
C ARG A 67 1.45 -18.82 5.60
N HIS A 68 1.14 -17.54 5.41
CA HIS A 68 0.77 -16.96 4.11
C HIS A 68 1.37 -15.57 3.85
N GLY A 69 2.03 -14.96 4.83
CA GLY A 69 2.46 -13.56 4.78
C GLY A 69 3.85 -13.36 4.17
N ASN A 70 4.67 -14.41 4.10
CA ASN A 70 6.04 -14.28 3.67
C ASN A 70 6.23 -14.48 2.16
N ASP A 71 5.22 -14.94 1.41
CA ASP A 71 5.40 -15.29 -0.01
C ASP A 71 5.93 -14.10 -0.83
N SER A 72 5.33 -12.92 -0.69
CA SER A 72 5.83 -11.69 -1.34
C SER A 72 7.21 -11.27 -0.81
N ALA A 73 7.43 -11.27 0.50
CA ALA A 73 8.74 -10.89 1.05
C ALA A 73 9.86 -11.81 0.55
N ASN A 74 9.58 -13.09 0.41
CA ASN A 74 10.48 -14.11 -0.10
C ASN A 74 10.76 -13.93 -1.61
N GLU A 75 9.72 -13.62 -2.40
CA GLU A 75 9.87 -13.25 -3.81
C GLU A 75 10.75 -12.03 -3.97
N ARG A 76 10.53 -11.00 -3.14
CA ARG A 76 11.34 -9.77 -3.12
C ARG A 76 12.78 -10.04 -2.74
N GLU A 77 13.02 -10.84 -1.70
CA GLU A 77 14.37 -11.26 -1.29
C GLU A 77 15.11 -11.94 -2.44
N PHE A 78 14.46 -12.90 -3.11
CA PHE A 78 15.05 -13.57 -4.27
C PHE A 78 15.26 -12.63 -5.46
N ALA A 79 14.31 -11.74 -5.75
CA ALA A 79 14.43 -10.74 -6.81
C ALA A 79 15.66 -9.84 -6.60
N LEU A 80 15.89 -9.38 -5.36
CA LEU A 80 17.08 -8.62 -4.99
C LEU A 80 18.37 -9.44 -5.17
N ALA A 81 18.38 -10.71 -4.75
CA ALA A 81 19.51 -11.61 -4.95
C ALA A 81 19.82 -11.84 -6.45
N LEU A 82 18.78 -11.99 -7.28
CA LEU A 82 18.91 -12.14 -8.73
C LEU A 82 19.48 -10.88 -9.39
N VAL A 83 18.98 -9.70 -9.00
CA VAL A 83 19.50 -8.41 -9.47
C VAL A 83 20.97 -8.24 -9.11
N ALA A 84 21.35 -8.56 -7.87
CA ALA A 84 22.73 -8.47 -7.41
C ALA A 84 23.64 -9.45 -8.19
N ALA A 85 23.21 -10.70 -8.36
CA ALA A 85 23.95 -11.71 -9.11
C ALA A 85 24.11 -11.33 -10.60
N TRP A 86 23.08 -10.76 -11.22
CA TRP A 86 23.15 -10.25 -12.59
C TRP A 86 24.20 -9.15 -12.74
N LYS A 87 24.15 -8.14 -11.87
CA LYS A 87 25.12 -7.03 -11.88
C LYS A 87 26.54 -7.54 -11.72
N ALA A 88 26.77 -8.46 -10.78
CA ALA A 88 28.08 -9.03 -10.52
C ALA A 88 28.61 -9.86 -11.70
N ALA A 89 27.76 -10.64 -12.37
CA ALA A 89 28.17 -11.54 -13.46
C ALA A 89 28.34 -10.82 -14.81
N THR A 90 27.55 -9.77 -15.07
CA THR A 90 27.48 -9.14 -16.40
C THR A 90 28.06 -7.73 -16.44
N GLY A 91 28.20 -7.07 -15.30
CA GLY A 91 28.51 -5.63 -15.23
C GLY A 91 27.37 -4.72 -15.71
N LEU A 92 26.23 -5.28 -16.11
CA LEU A 92 25.07 -4.53 -16.61
C LEU A 92 24.08 -4.21 -15.50
N SER A 93 23.29 -3.17 -15.71
CA SER A 93 22.23 -2.78 -14.78
C SER A 93 21.16 -3.86 -14.64
N ALA A 94 20.56 -3.90 -13.47
CA ALA A 94 19.39 -4.71 -13.13
C ALA A 94 18.62 -4.00 -12.02
N LEU A 95 17.31 -4.18 -11.99
CA LEU A 95 16.44 -3.51 -11.04
C LEU A 95 15.25 -4.39 -10.68
N VAL A 96 14.77 -4.21 -9.46
CA VAL A 96 13.47 -4.75 -9.05
C VAL A 96 12.42 -3.69 -9.36
N LEU A 97 11.29 -4.13 -9.93
CA LEU A 97 10.19 -3.23 -10.30
C LEU A 97 9.36 -2.81 -9.08
N ASN A 98 8.56 -1.76 -9.29
CA ASN A 98 7.61 -1.25 -8.31
C ASN A 98 6.44 -2.24 -8.11
N ASP A 99 5.75 -2.13 -6.98
CA ASP A 99 4.69 -3.07 -6.65
C ASP A 99 3.56 -3.08 -7.69
N GLY A 100 3.04 -4.28 -7.96
CA GLY A 100 1.88 -4.49 -8.81
C GLY A 100 2.17 -4.58 -10.31
N THR A 101 3.42 -4.35 -10.75
CA THR A 101 3.84 -4.61 -12.13
C THR A 101 3.73 -6.10 -12.46
N VAL A 102 3.52 -6.42 -13.72
CA VAL A 102 3.40 -7.81 -14.21
C VAL A 102 4.71 -8.57 -14.06
N ALA A 103 5.86 -7.91 -14.13
CA ALA A 103 7.16 -8.53 -13.87
C ALA A 103 7.72 -8.06 -12.53
N ASP A 104 8.57 -8.86 -11.90
CA ASP A 104 9.25 -8.49 -10.66
C ASP A 104 10.61 -7.84 -10.90
N VAL A 105 11.33 -8.29 -11.94
CA VAL A 105 12.73 -7.90 -12.20
C VAL A 105 12.92 -7.47 -13.65
N LEU A 106 13.75 -6.45 -13.86
CA LEU A 106 14.35 -6.15 -15.15
C LEU A 106 15.86 -6.42 -15.15
N LEU A 107 16.32 -7.08 -16.20
CA LEU A 107 17.72 -7.40 -16.44
C LEU A 107 18.17 -6.70 -17.73
N LEU A 108 19.11 -5.76 -17.64
CA LEU A 108 19.52 -5.00 -18.81
C LEU A 108 20.33 -5.89 -19.73
N ARG A 109 19.97 -5.94 -21.01
CA ARG A 109 20.71 -6.71 -22.02
C ARG A 109 21.68 -5.84 -22.80
N LYS A 110 21.20 -4.72 -23.32
CA LYS A 110 21.96 -3.75 -24.10
C LYS A 110 21.21 -2.42 -24.11
N GLU A 111 21.91 -1.30 -23.91
CA GLU A 111 21.31 0.05 -23.98
C GLU A 111 20.07 0.19 -23.07
N ASP A 112 18.87 0.33 -23.61
CA ASP A 112 17.59 0.37 -22.87
C ASP A 112 16.69 -0.85 -23.20
N ALA A 113 17.29 -1.95 -23.66
CA ALA A 113 16.60 -3.20 -23.96
C ALA A 113 16.63 -4.11 -22.73
N TRP A 114 15.53 -4.11 -21.97
CA TRP A 114 15.39 -4.88 -20.73
C TRP A 114 14.67 -6.20 -20.96
N LEU A 115 15.20 -7.27 -20.35
CA LEU A 115 14.47 -8.52 -20.17
C LEU A 115 13.62 -8.41 -18.91
N ARG A 116 12.30 -8.57 -19.06
CA ARG A 116 11.37 -8.76 -17.93
C ARG A 116 11.51 -10.17 -17.39
N VAL A 117 11.45 -10.34 -16.08
CA VAL A 117 11.44 -11.66 -15.43
C VAL A 117 10.39 -11.66 -14.34
N GLN A 118 9.50 -12.64 -14.37
CA GLN A 118 8.62 -12.94 -13.25
C GLN A 118 9.29 -13.94 -12.32
N VAL A 119 9.23 -13.69 -11.02
CA VAL A 119 9.71 -14.58 -9.98
C VAL A 119 8.50 -15.21 -9.26
N LYS A 120 8.64 -16.48 -8.90
CA LYS A 120 7.78 -17.18 -7.95
C LYS A 120 8.65 -17.96 -7.00
N THR A 121 8.41 -17.83 -5.70
CA THR A 121 9.18 -18.58 -4.70
C THR A 121 8.31 -19.55 -3.94
N VAL A 122 8.94 -20.59 -3.41
CA VAL A 122 8.31 -21.56 -2.51
C VAL A 122 9.30 -21.94 -1.42
N GLY A 123 8.81 -22.00 -0.18
CA GLY A 123 9.62 -22.38 0.98
C GLY A 123 9.62 -23.87 1.24
N VAL A 124 8.43 -24.46 1.37
CA VAL A 124 8.24 -25.82 1.90
C VAL A 124 7.56 -26.71 0.87
N PRO A 125 8.05 -27.95 0.66
CA PRO A 125 7.44 -28.90 -0.24
C PRO A 125 6.18 -29.52 0.39
N LYS A 126 5.26 -29.91 -0.46
CA LYS A 126 4.10 -30.75 -0.15
C LYS A 126 4.42 -32.21 -0.50
N ASN A 127 3.54 -33.11 -0.07
CA ASN A 127 3.59 -34.54 -0.39
C ASN A 127 4.94 -35.18 0.01
N ASP A 128 5.24 -35.13 1.31
CA ASP A 128 6.44 -35.70 1.93
C ASP A 128 7.76 -35.27 1.28
N GLY A 129 7.87 -33.99 0.92
CA GLY A 129 9.12 -33.46 0.34
C GLY A 129 9.25 -33.60 -1.17
N ARG A 130 8.20 -34.02 -1.89
CA ARG A 130 8.31 -34.41 -3.31
C ARG A 130 7.68 -33.41 -4.29
N MET A 131 6.96 -32.40 -3.81
CA MET A 131 6.17 -31.52 -4.69
C MET A 131 6.20 -30.08 -4.22
N TRP A 132 6.52 -29.16 -5.12
CA TRP A 132 6.52 -27.73 -4.86
C TRP A 132 5.39 -27.05 -5.63
N ASN A 133 4.53 -26.31 -4.92
CA ASN A 133 3.40 -25.62 -5.55
C ASN A 133 3.68 -24.13 -5.65
N PHE A 134 3.73 -23.64 -6.89
CA PHE A 134 3.75 -22.22 -7.22
C PHE A 134 2.34 -21.79 -7.62
N HIS A 135 1.96 -20.57 -7.25
CA HIS A 135 0.64 -19.98 -7.48
C HIS A 135 0.74 -18.76 -8.38
N ALA A 136 -0.35 -18.41 -9.06
CA ALA A 136 -0.39 -17.30 -10.01
C ALA A 136 0.78 -17.34 -10.98
N VAL A 137 0.97 -18.47 -11.69
CA VAL A 137 2.05 -18.66 -12.66
C VAL A 137 1.66 -18.28 -14.10
N VAL A 138 0.46 -17.72 -14.27
CA VAL A 138 -0.09 -17.26 -15.55
C VAL A 138 -0.19 -15.73 -15.56
N GLY A 139 -0.38 -15.12 -16.73
CA GLY A 139 -0.40 -13.68 -16.94
C GLY A 139 0.95 -13.09 -17.36
N TYR A 140 1.91 -13.95 -17.76
CA TYR A 140 3.29 -13.55 -18.05
C TYR A 140 3.73 -13.81 -19.50
N PRO A 141 2.92 -13.48 -20.52
CA PRO A 141 3.29 -13.76 -21.90
C PRO A 141 4.52 -12.97 -22.34
N GLY A 142 5.35 -13.58 -23.18
CA GLY A 142 6.59 -12.99 -23.69
C GLY A 142 7.62 -12.65 -22.60
N MET A 143 7.69 -13.42 -21.50
CA MET A 143 8.77 -13.34 -20.51
C MET A 143 9.05 -14.69 -19.81
N PRO A 144 10.26 -14.90 -19.28
CA PRO A 144 10.55 -16.05 -18.45
C PRO A 144 9.87 -15.94 -17.07
N VAL A 145 9.36 -17.08 -16.59
CA VAL A 145 8.88 -17.25 -15.20
C VAL A 145 9.86 -18.15 -14.45
N VAL A 146 10.52 -17.59 -13.44
CA VAL A 146 11.48 -18.27 -12.58
C VAL A 146 10.77 -18.81 -11.34
N CYS A 147 10.72 -20.14 -11.21
CA CYS A 147 10.16 -20.82 -10.05
C CYS A 147 11.30 -21.30 -9.13
N TRP A 148 11.47 -20.66 -7.98
CA TRP A 148 12.62 -20.85 -7.08
C TRP A 148 12.27 -21.58 -5.78
N ARG A 149 13.00 -22.66 -5.47
CA ARG A 149 12.95 -23.38 -4.19
C ARG A 149 13.93 -22.76 -3.21
N ARG A 150 13.41 -22.09 -2.19
CA ARG A 150 14.26 -21.38 -1.22
C ARG A 150 15.14 -22.33 -0.41
N GLU A 151 14.56 -23.41 0.09
CA GLU A 151 15.27 -24.39 0.93
C GLU A 151 16.40 -25.12 0.18
N HIS A 152 16.27 -25.28 -1.15
CA HIS A 152 17.26 -25.96 -1.99
C HIS A 152 18.25 -24.98 -2.67
N GLY A 153 17.91 -23.70 -2.72
CA GLY A 153 18.70 -22.68 -3.39
C GLY A 153 18.85 -22.94 -4.89
N ASP A 154 17.81 -23.46 -5.53
CA ASP A 154 17.74 -23.67 -6.99
C ASP A 154 16.34 -23.45 -7.54
N GLY A 155 16.21 -23.49 -8.87
CA GLY A 155 14.91 -23.32 -9.51
C GLY A 155 14.82 -23.82 -10.94
N TRP A 156 13.66 -23.52 -11.51
CA TRP A 156 13.29 -23.81 -12.89
C TRP A 156 13.00 -22.50 -13.62
N VAL A 157 13.23 -22.51 -14.93
CA VAL A 157 12.78 -21.44 -15.82
C VAL A 157 11.73 -22.01 -16.77
N PHE A 158 10.59 -21.33 -16.83
CA PHE A 158 9.50 -21.64 -17.74
C PHE A 158 9.31 -20.51 -18.74
N ASP A 159 8.76 -20.86 -19.89
CA ASP A 159 8.23 -19.87 -20.82
C ASP A 159 6.84 -19.41 -20.36
N GLY A 160 6.64 -18.10 -20.21
CA GLY A 160 5.36 -17.57 -19.78
C GLY A 160 4.23 -17.79 -20.78
N ASP A 161 4.51 -17.78 -22.10
CA ASP A 161 3.48 -18.07 -23.12
C ASP A 161 2.99 -19.52 -23.01
N GLU A 162 3.91 -20.45 -22.73
CA GLU A 162 3.56 -21.85 -22.52
C GLU A 162 2.71 -22.05 -21.24
N LEU A 163 3.05 -21.35 -20.15
CA LEU A 163 2.25 -21.40 -18.92
C LEU A 163 0.85 -20.82 -19.13
N ASP A 164 0.73 -19.71 -19.85
CA ASP A 164 -0.54 -19.05 -20.15
C ASP A 164 -1.43 -19.91 -21.04
N SER A 165 -0.86 -20.53 -22.08
CA SER A 165 -1.61 -21.41 -23.00
C SER A 165 -2.26 -22.60 -22.28
N ARG A 166 -1.69 -23.04 -21.15
CA ARG A 166 -2.26 -24.10 -20.32
C ARG A 166 -3.46 -23.62 -19.50
N GLY A 167 -3.60 -22.32 -19.27
CA GLY A 167 -4.69 -21.71 -18.52
C GLY A 167 -4.79 -22.17 -17.06
N LYS A 168 -3.67 -22.58 -16.44
CA LYS A 168 -3.64 -23.12 -15.08
C LYS A 168 -2.82 -22.24 -14.16
N ASP A 169 -3.52 -21.54 -13.27
CA ASP A 169 -2.94 -20.62 -12.28
C ASP A 169 -1.90 -21.26 -11.35
N GLY A 170 -2.04 -22.55 -11.05
CA GLY A 170 -1.13 -23.30 -10.19
C GLY A 170 -0.16 -24.20 -10.96
N LEU A 171 1.10 -24.23 -10.51
CA LEU A 171 2.14 -25.11 -11.00
C LEU A 171 2.72 -25.97 -9.88
N ALA A 172 2.34 -27.25 -9.85
CA ALA A 172 2.90 -28.24 -8.95
C ALA A 172 4.08 -28.96 -9.62
N ILE A 173 5.30 -28.78 -9.14
CA ILE A 173 6.50 -29.36 -9.71
C ILE A 173 6.97 -30.52 -8.83
N THR A 174 7.06 -31.70 -9.42
CA THR A 174 7.74 -32.87 -8.85
C THR A 174 8.93 -33.23 -9.74
N PRO A 175 10.14 -33.43 -9.20
CA PRO A 175 11.32 -33.81 -9.98
C PRO A 175 11.04 -34.99 -10.92
N GLY A 176 11.41 -34.86 -12.19
CA GLY A 176 11.16 -35.88 -13.23
C GLY A 176 9.70 -36.00 -13.70
N GLY A 177 8.75 -35.36 -13.01
CA GLY A 177 7.33 -35.35 -13.34
C GLY A 177 6.97 -34.46 -14.53
N LYS A 178 5.71 -34.52 -14.98
CA LYS A 178 5.22 -33.82 -16.18
C LYS A 178 5.54 -32.32 -16.16
N ASN A 179 5.20 -31.61 -15.08
CA ASN A 179 5.42 -30.17 -14.98
C ASN A 179 6.90 -29.80 -14.89
N CYS A 180 7.75 -30.67 -14.33
CA CYS A 180 9.20 -30.46 -14.35
C CYS A 180 9.76 -30.54 -15.78
N ARG A 181 9.20 -31.42 -16.63
CA ARG A 181 9.62 -31.57 -18.03
C ARG A 181 9.27 -30.37 -18.91
N LEU A 182 8.27 -29.58 -18.54
CA LEU A 182 7.89 -28.34 -19.23
C LEU A 182 8.92 -27.22 -19.04
N ALA A 183 9.76 -27.30 -18.01
CA ALA A 183 10.75 -26.27 -17.76
C ALA A 183 11.83 -26.26 -18.86
N LEU A 184 12.12 -25.05 -19.37
CA LEU A 184 13.20 -24.77 -20.31
C LEU A 184 14.58 -25.04 -19.68
N ALA A 185 14.69 -24.87 -18.38
CA ALA A 185 15.87 -25.19 -17.58
C ALA A 185 15.49 -25.57 -16.16
N ARG A 186 16.34 -26.38 -15.51
CA ARG A 186 16.00 -27.10 -14.27
C ARG A 186 17.20 -27.13 -13.33
N ASP A 187 16.90 -27.22 -12.04
CA ASP A 187 17.88 -27.37 -10.95
C ASP A 187 19.01 -26.32 -11.03
N LEU A 188 18.67 -25.11 -11.48
CA LEU A 188 19.62 -24.03 -11.66
C LEU A 188 19.93 -23.37 -10.32
N LYS A 189 21.18 -23.39 -9.90
CA LYS A 189 21.69 -22.50 -8.84
C LYS A 189 21.73 -21.05 -9.35
N LEU A 190 21.81 -20.08 -8.44
CA LEU A 190 21.65 -18.66 -8.77
C LEU A 190 22.64 -18.18 -9.86
N SER A 191 23.91 -18.58 -9.75
CA SER A 191 24.94 -18.27 -10.76
C SER A 191 24.61 -18.89 -12.12
N SER A 192 24.26 -20.17 -12.14
CA SER A 192 23.85 -20.88 -13.36
C SER A 192 22.56 -20.32 -13.97
N LEU A 193 21.64 -19.83 -13.15
CA LEU A 193 20.42 -19.13 -13.59
C LEU A 193 20.76 -17.84 -14.32
N VAL A 194 21.64 -17.01 -13.77
CA VAL A 194 22.08 -15.77 -14.42
C VAL A 194 22.74 -16.08 -15.77
N THR A 195 23.68 -17.03 -15.81
CA THR A 195 24.33 -17.45 -17.06
C THR A 195 23.32 -17.98 -18.08
N TRP A 196 22.35 -18.78 -17.62
CA TRP A 196 21.33 -19.34 -18.49
C TRP A 196 20.41 -18.25 -19.06
N LEU A 197 19.94 -17.31 -18.22
CA LEU A 197 19.12 -16.18 -18.63
C LEU A 197 19.87 -15.32 -19.65
N GLN A 198 21.13 -14.98 -19.39
CA GLN A 198 21.96 -14.20 -20.31
C GLN A 198 22.06 -14.88 -21.70
N LYS A 199 22.35 -16.19 -21.72
CA LYS A 199 22.49 -16.96 -22.96
C LYS A 199 21.17 -17.10 -23.74
N ASN A 200 20.04 -17.15 -23.04
CA ASN A 200 18.73 -17.44 -23.64
C ASN A 200 17.81 -16.22 -23.74
N ALA A 201 18.26 -15.03 -23.32
CA ALA A 201 17.42 -13.84 -23.24
C ALA A 201 16.80 -13.44 -24.59
N SER A 202 17.40 -13.82 -25.73
CA SER A 202 16.87 -13.56 -27.06
C SER A 202 15.56 -14.29 -27.38
N LYS A 203 15.15 -15.24 -26.54
CA LYS A 203 13.85 -15.92 -26.67
C LYS A 203 12.66 -15.00 -26.40
N TRP A 204 12.86 -13.94 -25.62
CA TRP A 204 11.79 -13.05 -25.20
C TRP A 204 11.99 -11.62 -25.72
N PRO A 205 10.89 -10.91 -26.03
CA PRO A 205 10.95 -9.51 -26.41
C PRO A 205 11.51 -8.66 -25.27
N THR A 206 12.25 -7.62 -25.64
CA THR A 206 12.75 -6.61 -24.70
C THR A 206 11.78 -5.44 -24.60
N VAL A 207 11.84 -4.73 -23.48
CA VAL A 207 11.06 -3.52 -23.23
C VAL A 207 11.97 -2.40 -22.72
N THR A 208 11.49 -1.15 -22.74
CA THR A 208 12.12 -0.05 -22.00
C THR A 208 11.80 -0.15 -20.51
N GLU A 209 12.61 0.48 -19.66
CA GLU A 209 12.31 0.55 -18.21
C GLU A 209 10.93 1.20 -17.98
N HIS A 210 10.66 2.31 -18.69
CA HIS A 210 9.39 3.03 -18.59
C HIS A 210 8.20 2.10 -18.88
N ALA A 211 8.22 1.39 -20.01
CA ALA A 211 7.11 0.51 -20.39
C ALA A 211 6.89 -0.61 -19.36
N ALA A 212 7.95 -1.17 -18.79
CA ALA A 212 7.84 -2.19 -17.76
C ALA A 212 7.22 -1.68 -16.46
N ARG A 213 7.61 -0.48 -16.00
CA ARG A 213 7.06 0.16 -14.79
C ARG A 213 5.58 0.51 -14.90
N HIS A 214 5.08 0.62 -16.14
CA HIS A 214 3.69 0.92 -16.46
C HIS A 214 2.86 -0.32 -16.83
N HIS A 215 3.48 -1.50 -16.87
CA HIS A 215 2.80 -2.73 -17.23
C HIS A 215 2.14 -3.36 -16.01
N PHE A 216 0.87 -3.04 -15.78
CA PHE A 216 0.06 -3.52 -14.66
C PHE A 216 -1.14 -4.34 -15.14
N GLU A 217 -1.51 -5.39 -14.39
CA GLU A 217 -2.81 -6.07 -14.60
C GLU A 217 -3.98 -5.26 -14.03
N SER A 218 -3.72 -4.47 -12.98
CA SER A 218 -4.75 -3.72 -12.26
C SER A 218 -4.81 -2.28 -12.71
N GLU A 219 -5.99 -1.87 -13.20
CA GLU A 219 -6.32 -0.48 -13.48
C GLU A 219 -6.04 0.45 -12.28
N LYS A 220 -6.25 -0.05 -11.06
CA LYS A 220 -5.95 0.71 -9.84
C LYS A 220 -4.46 1.05 -9.73
N HIS A 221 -3.57 0.09 -10.00
CA HIS A 221 -2.12 0.31 -9.94
C HIS A 221 -1.68 1.24 -11.08
N ARG A 222 -2.27 1.09 -12.27
CA ARG A 222 -2.04 1.99 -13.41
C ARG A 222 -2.35 3.44 -13.06
N VAL A 223 -3.53 3.73 -12.51
CA VAL A 223 -3.92 5.10 -12.11
C VAL A 223 -3.08 5.66 -10.95
N GLU A 224 -2.60 4.79 -10.05
CA GLU A 224 -1.69 5.20 -8.98
C GLU A 224 -0.31 5.59 -9.55
N MET A 225 0.20 4.83 -10.52
CA MET A 225 1.44 5.12 -11.24
C MET A 225 1.34 6.43 -12.04
N GLU A 226 0.25 6.65 -12.77
CA GLU A 226 0.01 7.93 -13.46
C GLU A 226 0.10 9.13 -12.50
N GLY A 227 -0.42 8.96 -11.28
CA GLY A 227 -0.31 9.97 -10.23
C GLY A 227 1.12 10.21 -9.75
N ILE A 228 1.94 9.16 -9.72
CA ILE A 228 3.38 9.23 -9.39
C ILE A 228 4.14 9.95 -10.51
N ASP A 229 3.90 9.63 -11.77
CA ASP A 229 4.60 10.27 -12.89
C ASP A 229 4.23 11.74 -13.01
N ALA A 230 2.94 12.08 -12.91
CA ALA A 230 2.50 13.47 -12.88
C ALA A 230 3.14 14.25 -11.70
N PHE A 231 3.35 13.59 -10.56
CA PHE A 231 4.05 14.21 -9.43
C PHE A 231 5.53 14.45 -9.75
N LYS A 232 6.23 13.46 -10.30
CA LYS A 232 7.65 13.59 -10.66
C LYS A 232 7.88 14.60 -11.77
N GLU A 233 7.00 14.66 -12.77
CA GLU A 233 7.05 15.66 -13.84
C GLU A 233 6.91 17.07 -13.28
N ARG A 234 6.00 17.24 -12.31
CA ARG A 234 5.76 18.53 -11.67
C ARG A 234 6.89 18.97 -10.75
N TRP A 235 7.59 18.03 -10.11
CA TRP A 235 8.74 18.28 -9.24
C TRP A 235 9.92 17.43 -9.70
N PRO A 236 10.65 17.81 -10.77
CA PRO A 236 11.70 16.96 -11.33
C PRO A 236 13.03 17.01 -10.58
N GLU A 237 13.27 18.09 -9.81
CA GLU A 237 14.55 18.35 -9.13
C GLU A 237 14.95 17.32 -8.04
N PRO A 238 14.02 16.80 -7.20
CA PRO A 238 14.36 15.82 -6.18
C PRO A 238 14.89 14.50 -6.75
N GLN A 239 15.68 13.80 -5.95
CA GLN A 239 16.06 12.43 -6.25
C GLN A 239 14.92 11.46 -5.87
N TYR A 240 14.45 10.71 -6.87
CA TYR A 240 13.42 9.70 -6.68
C TYR A 240 13.99 8.28 -6.71
N SER A 241 13.53 7.44 -5.79
CA SER A 241 13.78 6.00 -5.81
C SER A 241 12.57 5.21 -5.34
N TRP A 242 12.53 3.92 -5.71
CA TRP A 242 11.51 2.99 -5.25
C TRP A 242 11.96 2.34 -3.93
N PRO A 243 11.03 1.97 -3.03
CA PRO A 243 11.39 1.27 -1.81
C PRO A 243 11.89 -0.15 -2.10
N ASP A 244 12.85 -0.62 -1.29
CA ASP A 244 13.39 -1.98 -1.42
C ASP A 244 12.40 -3.06 -0.98
N GLY A 245 11.49 -2.75 -0.05
CA GLY A 245 10.46 -3.67 0.40
C GLY A 245 9.28 -3.77 -0.58
N GLN A 246 8.62 -4.93 -0.59
CA GLN A 246 7.36 -5.14 -1.32
C GLN A 246 6.16 -4.95 -0.38
N ASN A 247 5.05 -4.43 -0.91
CA ASN A 247 3.80 -4.13 -0.21
C ASN A 247 4.02 -3.28 1.05
N THR A 248 4.96 -2.33 0.99
CA THR A 248 5.21 -1.43 2.12
C THR A 248 4.11 -0.37 2.22
N HIS A 249 4.20 0.50 3.23
CA HIS A 249 3.33 1.68 3.33
C HIS A 249 3.92 2.89 2.58
N VAL A 250 4.86 2.64 1.67
CA VAL A 250 5.63 3.63 0.93
C VAL A 250 5.57 3.22 -0.54
N ASP A 251 5.18 4.15 -1.40
CA ASP A 251 5.13 3.90 -2.84
C ASP A 251 6.36 4.54 -3.52
N LEU A 252 6.90 5.64 -2.98
CA LEU A 252 8.05 6.36 -3.54
C LEU A 252 8.93 6.95 -2.44
N ILE A 253 10.23 7.08 -2.70
CA ILE A 253 11.17 7.81 -1.85
C ILE A 253 11.61 9.06 -2.61
N MET A 254 11.58 10.23 -1.95
CA MET A 254 11.98 11.53 -2.50
C MET A 254 12.95 12.20 -1.53
N ASP A 255 14.22 12.34 -1.91
CA ASP A 255 15.31 12.86 -1.06
C ASP A 255 15.33 12.21 0.34
N GLY A 256 15.19 10.89 0.37
CA GLY A 256 15.13 10.10 1.62
C GLY A 256 13.79 10.14 2.37
N LYS A 257 12.82 10.96 1.94
CA LYS A 257 11.46 10.98 2.52
C LYS A 257 10.58 9.91 1.90
N ARG A 258 9.87 9.16 2.74
CA ARG A 258 8.94 8.09 2.35
C ARG A 258 7.58 8.69 2.00
N LEU A 259 7.15 8.51 0.75
CA LEU A 259 5.88 9.00 0.22
C LEU A 259 4.88 7.86 0.08
N GLN A 260 3.66 8.08 0.55
CA GLN A 260 2.51 7.22 0.24
C GLN A 260 1.59 7.97 -0.71
N PHE A 261 1.30 7.40 -1.87
CA PHE A 261 0.36 7.90 -2.86
C PHE A 261 -1.04 7.34 -2.63
N LYS A 262 -2.04 8.17 -2.92
CA LYS A 262 -3.45 7.78 -2.96
C LYS A 262 -4.22 8.53 -4.04
N THR A 263 -4.95 7.81 -4.87
CA THR A 263 -5.96 8.42 -5.74
C THR A 263 -7.19 8.87 -4.93
N ALA A 264 -7.51 10.14 -5.03
CA ALA A 264 -8.69 10.77 -4.45
C ALA A 264 -9.85 10.75 -5.44
N ARG A 265 -11.05 10.46 -4.94
CA ARG A 265 -12.28 10.39 -5.73
C ARG A 265 -13.20 11.54 -5.37
N ARG A 266 -13.81 12.15 -6.38
CA ARG A 266 -14.80 13.22 -6.18
C ARG A 266 -15.97 12.73 -5.33
N GLN A 267 -16.43 13.59 -4.45
CA GLN A 267 -17.56 13.38 -3.55
C GLN A 267 -18.48 14.60 -3.60
N ARG A 268 -19.66 14.50 -2.97
CA ARG A 268 -20.62 15.62 -2.90
C ARG A 268 -20.02 16.88 -2.26
N ARG A 269 -19.03 16.73 -1.37
CA ARG A 269 -18.34 17.82 -0.66
C ARG A 269 -16.84 17.52 -0.63
N GLY A 270 -16.12 17.99 -1.65
CA GLY A 270 -14.69 17.74 -1.86
C GLY A 270 -14.39 16.37 -2.44
N TYR A 271 -13.26 15.79 -2.01
CA TYR A 271 -12.76 14.50 -2.45
C TYR A 271 -12.55 13.57 -1.26
N THR A 272 -12.39 12.28 -1.53
CA THR A 272 -11.99 11.32 -0.51
C THR A 272 -10.99 10.33 -1.05
N CYS A 273 -10.03 9.95 -0.22
CA CYS A 273 -9.14 8.83 -0.47
C CYS A 273 -9.23 7.82 0.67
N ASN A 274 -8.90 6.57 0.36
CA ASN A 274 -8.85 5.51 1.35
C ASN A 274 -7.55 5.60 2.16
N MET A 275 -7.66 5.65 3.49
CA MET A 275 -6.53 5.67 4.42
C MET A 275 -6.47 4.37 5.21
N ARG A 276 -6.44 3.24 4.49
CA ARG A 276 -6.50 1.92 5.10
C ARG A 276 -5.48 0.96 4.52
N ILE A 277 -4.94 0.11 5.38
CA ILE A 277 -4.09 -1.03 5.07
C ILE A 277 -4.88 -2.34 5.20
N SER A 278 -4.42 -3.38 4.51
CA SER A 278 -4.93 -4.74 4.71
C SER A 278 -4.55 -5.22 6.11
N ALA A 279 -5.52 -5.71 6.88
CA ALA A 279 -5.31 -6.19 8.25
C ALA A 279 -5.57 -7.70 8.39
N GLY A 280 -5.42 -8.43 7.28
CA GLY A 280 -5.64 -9.87 7.18
C GLY A 280 -7.12 -10.24 6.97
N HIS A 281 -7.53 -11.40 7.47
CA HIS A 281 -8.89 -11.93 7.33
C HIS A 281 -9.47 -12.41 8.68
N ASP A 282 -10.77 -12.21 8.91
CA ASP A 282 -11.49 -12.71 10.08
C ASP A 282 -11.73 -14.23 10.03
N LYS A 283 -12.37 -14.80 11.06
CA LYS A 283 -12.64 -16.26 11.14
C LYS A 283 -13.48 -16.78 9.97
N ALA A 284 -14.29 -15.94 9.35
CA ALA A 284 -15.11 -16.29 8.19
C ALA A 284 -14.39 -16.03 6.85
N GLY A 285 -13.10 -15.68 6.88
CA GLY A 285 -12.32 -15.38 5.68
C GLY A 285 -12.63 -13.99 5.10
N ARG A 286 -13.33 -13.11 5.82
CA ARG A 286 -13.60 -11.74 5.34
C ARG A 286 -12.37 -10.87 5.55
N LYS A 287 -11.99 -10.11 4.51
CA LYS A 287 -10.85 -9.19 4.57
C LYS A 287 -11.11 -8.09 5.60
N LEU A 288 -10.13 -7.89 6.47
CA LEU A 288 -10.09 -6.85 7.48
C LEU A 288 -9.22 -5.69 6.99
N PHE A 289 -9.53 -4.51 7.50
CA PHE A 289 -8.77 -3.30 7.20
C PHE A 289 -8.49 -2.55 8.50
N ASP A 290 -7.30 -1.95 8.59
CA ASP A 290 -6.92 -1.04 9.67
C ASP A 290 -6.46 0.31 9.08
N PRO A 291 -6.49 1.40 9.85
CA PRO A 291 -5.84 2.65 9.46
C PRO A 291 -4.33 2.47 9.37
N TYR A 292 -3.67 3.38 8.66
CA TYR A 292 -2.20 3.45 8.70
C TYR A 292 -1.70 3.73 10.13
N PRO A 293 -0.69 3.00 10.63
CA PRO A 293 -0.03 3.34 11.89
C PRO A 293 0.86 4.59 11.73
N ALA A 294 0.96 5.41 12.77
CA ALA A 294 1.91 6.52 12.83
C ALA A 294 3.34 6.03 12.51
N GLY A 295 4.11 6.85 11.80
CA GLY A 295 5.46 6.51 11.33
C GLY A 295 5.54 5.61 10.09
N SER A 296 4.40 5.21 9.49
CA SER A 296 4.36 4.38 8.27
C SER A 296 5.06 5.00 7.07
N PHE A 297 4.91 6.31 6.90
CA PHE A 297 5.47 7.12 5.82
C PHE A 297 5.63 8.55 6.36
N ASP A 298 6.33 9.41 5.60
CA ASP A 298 6.64 10.78 6.02
C ASP A 298 5.69 11.80 5.37
N MET A 299 5.21 11.53 4.15
CA MET A 299 4.23 12.37 3.47
C MET A 299 3.17 11.54 2.74
N LEU A 300 1.92 11.99 2.80
CA LEU A 300 0.83 11.52 1.94
C LEU A 300 0.74 12.44 0.72
N ILE A 301 0.83 11.85 -0.47
CA ILE A 301 0.53 12.50 -1.73
C ILE A 301 -0.84 12.00 -2.20
N ALA A 302 -1.87 12.83 -2.07
CA ALA A 302 -3.18 12.49 -2.65
C ALA A 302 -3.36 13.20 -3.98
N VAL A 303 -3.79 12.48 -5.02
CA VAL A 303 -3.99 13.00 -6.37
C VAL A 303 -5.46 12.89 -6.77
N ALA A 304 -6.05 13.99 -7.25
CA ALA A 304 -7.34 13.99 -7.93
C ALA A 304 -7.14 14.42 -9.39
N TRP A 305 -7.91 13.84 -10.29
CA TRP A 305 -7.92 14.19 -11.70
C TRP A 305 -9.21 14.95 -12.01
N GLU A 306 -9.11 16.18 -12.53
CA GLU A 306 -10.23 16.95 -13.07
C GLU A 306 -9.86 17.36 -14.50
N ASP A 307 -10.71 17.00 -15.46
CA ASP A 307 -10.50 17.29 -16.89
C ASP A 307 -9.10 16.88 -17.43
N GLY A 308 -8.58 15.75 -16.93
CA GLY A 308 -7.27 15.23 -17.30
C GLY A 308 -6.09 15.91 -16.59
N ILE A 309 -6.34 16.91 -15.75
CA ILE A 309 -5.30 17.66 -15.03
C ILE A 309 -5.14 17.08 -13.61
N PRO A 310 -3.90 16.75 -13.18
CA PRO A 310 -3.63 16.23 -11.85
C PRO A 310 -3.53 17.35 -10.80
N HIS A 311 -4.30 17.22 -9.73
CA HIS A 311 -4.28 18.11 -8.58
C HIS A 311 -3.82 17.37 -7.32
N PHE A 312 -2.91 17.97 -6.57
CA PHE A 312 -2.23 17.29 -5.47
C PHE A 312 -2.58 17.87 -4.09
N TRP A 313 -2.61 17.00 -3.09
CA TRP A 313 -2.47 17.35 -1.69
C TRP A 313 -1.18 16.72 -1.16
N ILE A 314 -0.27 17.55 -0.62
CA ILE A 314 1.00 17.10 -0.05
C ILE A 314 0.93 17.29 1.46
N ILE A 315 0.57 16.23 2.18
CA ILE A 315 0.25 16.31 3.61
C ILE A 315 1.33 15.59 4.43
N PRO A 316 2.05 16.28 5.34
CA PRO A 316 2.96 15.63 6.28
C PRO A 316 2.25 14.58 7.14
N ALA A 317 2.92 13.46 7.40
CA ALA A 317 2.38 12.40 8.24
C ALA A 317 2.12 12.86 9.69
N SER A 318 2.96 13.76 10.22
CA SER A 318 2.74 14.40 11.52
C SER A 318 1.39 15.11 11.60
N THR A 319 1.02 15.88 10.56
CA THR A 319 -0.30 16.51 10.47
C THR A 319 -1.43 15.48 10.44
N LEU A 320 -1.26 14.36 9.72
CA LEU A 320 -2.25 13.28 9.69
C LEU A 320 -2.41 12.60 11.05
N GLU A 321 -1.31 12.46 11.81
CA GLU A 321 -1.32 11.96 13.18
C GLU A 321 -2.04 12.93 14.12
N ASP A 322 -1.69 14.21 14.12
CA ASP A 322 -2.32 15.25 14.95
C ASP A 322 -3.83 15.36 14.69
N ARG A 323 -4.24 15.12 13.44
CA ARG A 323 -5.66 15.09 13.03
C ARG A 323 -6.35 13.75 13.32
N GLY A 324 -5.63 12.78 13.88
CA GLY A 324 -6.12 11.45 14.24
C GLY A 324 -6.55 10.60 13.03
N VAL A 325 -5.99 10.90 11.85
CA VAL A 325 -6.19 10.10 10.63
C VAL A 325 -5.35 8.83 10.72
N MET A 326 -4.11 8.94 11.19
CA MET A 326 -3.27 7.78 11.49
C MET A 326 -3.62 7.20 12.85
N SER A 327 -3.37 5.89 13.01
CA SER A 327 -3.52 5.23 14.30
C SER A 327 -2.24 5.39 15.14
N SER A 328 -2.42 5.78 16.40
CA SER A 328 -1.35 6.00 17.37
C SER A 328 -1.85 5.60 18.77
N GLU A 329 -1.07 5.87 19.82
CA GLU A 329 -1.54 5.67 21.19
C GLU A 329 -2.76 6.54 21.53
N MET A 330 -2.83 7.73 20.93
CA MET A 330 -3.86 8.74 21.19
C MET A 330 -5.08 8.58 20.27
N HIS A 331 -4.90 7.99 19.08
CA HIS A 331 -5.91 7.95 18.04
C HIS A 331 -6.14 6.54 17.49
N ALA A 332 -7.41 6.15 17.35
CA ALA A 332 -7.76 4.88 16.72
C ALA A 332 -7.41 4.84 15.21
N GLY A 333 -7.22 6.01 14.60
CA GLY A 333 -7.08 6.23 13.16
C GLY A 333 -8.42 6.31 12.41
N GLN A 334 -8.35 6.68 11.14
CA GLN A 334 -9.47 6.77 10.21
C GLN A 334 -9.18 5.94 8.95
N MET A 335 -10.21 5.33 8.39
CA MET A 335 -10.10 4.47 7.20
C MET A 335 -10.18 5.23 5.88
N SER A 336 -10.56 6.49 5.95
CA SER A 336 -10.69 7.40 4.82
C SER A 336 -10.37 8.82 5.27
N LEU A 337 -9.89 9.62 4.33
CA LEU A 337 -9.62 11.03 4.52
C LEU A 337 -10.48 11.83 3.55
N ARG A 338 -11.04 12.93 4.03
CA ARG A 338 -11.73 13.91 3.19
C ARG A 338 -10.78 15.05 2.85
N LEU A 339 -10.68 15.33 1.57
CA LEU A 339 -9.79 16.33 1.00
C LEU A 339 -10.63 17.47 0.45
N HIS A 340 -10.22 18.71 0.74
CA HIS A 340 -10.86 19.91 0.23
C HIS A 340 -9.82 20.72 -0.54
N SER A 341 -10.24 21.29 -1.66
CA SER A 341 -9.41 22.18 -2.47
C SER A 341 -10.07 23.57 -2.47
N PRO A 342 -9.32 24.68 -2.51
CA PRO A 342 -9.90 25.99 -2.73
C PRO A 342 -10.49 26.19 -4.14
N THR A 343 -10.04 25.42 -5.14
CA THR A 343 -10.31 25.72 -6.57
C THR A 343 -11.03 24.61 -7.33
N ILE A 344 -11.00 23.36 -6.88
CA ILE A 344 -11.64 22.23 -7.58
C ILE A 344 -12.63 21.47 -6.71
N GLY A 345 -13.60 20.82 -7.37
CA GLY A 345 -14.63 20.01 -6.74
C GLY A 345 -15.67 20.81 -5.96
N ASN A 346 -16.66 20.09 -5.43
CA ASN A 346 -17.79 20.73 -4.75
C ASN A 346 -17.39 21.23 -3.36
N GLN A 347 -17.35 22.55 -3.18
CA GLN A 347 -16.97 23.12 -1.89
C GLN A 347 -18.09 23.02 -0.84
N PRO A 348 -17.75 22.77 0.43
CA PRO A 348 -18.74 22.87 1.50
C PRO A 348 -19.29 24.31 1.56
N SER A 349 -20.61 24.44 1.59
CA SER A 349 -21.27 25.74 1.74
C SER A 349 -20.78 26.46 2.99
N GLN A 350 -20.35 27.71 2.83
CA GLN A 350 -19.92 28.58 3.94
C GLN A 350 -21.08 28.95 4.87
N THR A 351 -22.32 28.90 4.37
CA THR A 351 -23.55 29.20 5.11
C THR A 351 -24.14 27.98 5.82
N HIS A 352 -23.53 26.79 5.66
CA HIS A 352 -23.99 25.59 6.35
C HIS A 352 -23.69 25.68 7.85
N TRP A 353 -24.72 25.49 8.69
CA TRP A 353 -24.63 25.62 10.15
C TRP A 353 -23.58 24.72 10.84
N LYS A 354 -23.13 23.66 10.16
CA LYS A 354 -21.87 22.97 10.49
C LYS A 354 -20.81 23.34 9.46
N LYS A 355 -19.83 24.16 9.86
CA LYS A 355 -18.62 24.39 9.05
C LYS A 355 -17.89 23.06 8.87
N ALA A 356 -17.54 22.73 7.64
CA ALA A 356 -16.70 21.57 7.35
C ALA A 356 -15.27 21.83 7.87
N ASP A 357 -14.61 20.80 8.37
CA ASP A 357 -13.19 20.87 8.70
C ASP A 357 -12.39 20.78 7.40
N THR A 358 -12.03 21.94 6.84
CA THR A 358 -11.38 22.08 5.53
C THR A 358 -9.86 22.17 5.61
N TRP A 359 -9.26 21.78 6.74
CA TRP A 359 -7.81 21.92 6.96
C TRP A 359 -6.92 21.38 5.84
N SER A 360 -7.37 20.31 5.16
CA SER A 360 -6.62 19.72 4.04
C SER A 360 -6.42 20.68 2.87
N SER A 361 -7.24 21.74 2.73
CA SER A 361 -7.06 22.75 1.68
C SER A 361 -5.76 23.55 1.80
N THR A 362 -5.17 23.62 2.99
CA THR A 362 -3.87 24.28 3.20
C THR A 362 -2.69 23.53 2.59
N PHE A 363 -2.88 22.23 2.31
CA PHE A 363 -1.90 21.36 1.68
C PHE A 363 -2.18 21.11 0.20
N PHE A 364 -3.22 21.78 -0.33
CA PHE A 364 -3.58 21.67 -1.73
C PHE A 364 -2.60 22.44 -2.61
N VAL A 365 -2.13 21.80 -3.67
CA VAL A 365 -1.28 22.42 -4.67
C VAL A 365 -2.03 22.41 -6.01
N SER A 366 -2.51 23.59 -6.41
CA SER A 366 -3.12 23.80 -7.72
C SER A 366 -2.06 23.63 -8.81
N PRO A 367 -2.36 23.05 -9.97
CA PRO A 367 -1.54 23.18 -11.17
C PRO A 367 -1.15 24.65 -11.40
N PRO A 368 0.07 24.91 -11.91
CA PRO A 368 0.44 26.24 -12.38
C PRO A 368 -0.49 26.75 -13.48
#